data_AF-A0A968B3E1-F1
#
_entry.id   AF-A0A968B3E1-F1
#
_cell.length_a   1.000
_cell.length_b   1.000
_cell.length_c   1.000
_cell.angle_alpha   90.00
_cell.angle_beta   90.00
_cell.angle_gamma   90.00
#
_symmetry.space_group_name_H-M   'P 1'
#
loop_
_entity.id
_entity.type
_entity.pdbx_description
1 polymer ?
#
loop_
_entity_poly.entity_id
_entity_poly.type
_entity_poly.pdbx_seq_one_letter_code
_entity_poly.pdbx_strand_id
1 'polypeptide(L)'
;TTPAITVEATKTEDTYETKNGRTERITMTQTNSIYGGVNLAPDKKDIHIVKADRKEEILADEVQKKVTSVPVLSPVTISSGNKRYNAVALPGNDTVDVGANRLVETDLLVPILRDREISLVRKYNSFFSPESVFGGSWTLDLPRLEERLQPSKRTGDKITYSIAYQLTSPLNTY
;
A
#
# COMPACT_ATOMS: atom_id res chain seq x y z
N THR A 1 -7.26 0.97 -23.92
CA THR A 1 -5.79 1.01 -23.78
C THR A 1 -5.50 1.52 -22.39
N THR A 2 -4.99 0.65 -21.52
CA THR A 2 -4.76 0.98 -20.10
C THR A 2 -3.45 1.76 -19.97
N PRO A 3 -3.37 2.80 -19.12
CA PRO A 3 -2.13 3.55 -18.94
C PRO A 3 -1.09 2.65 -18.25
N ALA A 4 0.00 2.37 -18.96
CA ALA A 4 1.24 1.93 -18.33
C ALA A 4 1.91 3.19 -17.78
N ILE A 5 2.26 3.19 -16.50
CA ILE A 5 3.07 4.27 -15.94
C ILE A 5 4.52 3.91 -16.23
N THR A 6 5.10 4.60 -17.20
CA THR A 6 6.54 4.59 -17.42
C THR A 6 7.10 5.85 -16.78
N VAL A 7 7.84 5.70 -15.69
CA VAL A 7 8.62 6.80 -15.12
C VAL A 7 10.05 6.64 -15.63
N GLU A 8 10.49 7.61 -16.42
CA GLU A 8 11.87 7.73 -16.86
C GLU A 8 12.55 8.82 -16.06
N ALA A 9 13.62 8.46 -15.36
CA ALA A 9 14.47 9.42 -14.68
C ALA A 9 15.86 9.37 -15.32
N THR A 10 16.29 10.51 -15.85
CA THR A 10 17.65 10.67 -16.38
C THR A 10 18.45 11.53 -15.43
N LYS A 11 19.58 10.98 -14.96
CA LYS A 11 20.55 11.70 -14.14
C LYS A 11 21.83 11.87 -14.96
N THR A 12 22.32 13.10 -15.02
CA THR A 12 23.59 13.42 -15.66
C THR A 12 24.56 13.91 -14.60
N GLU A 13 25.72 13.29 -14.50
CA GLU A 13 26.77 13.69 -13.57
C GLU A 13 28.11 13.79 -14.28
N ASP A 14 28.82 14.87 -14.00
CA ASP A 14 30.21 15.01 -14.41
C ASP A 14 31.11 14.26 -13.44
N THR A 15 31.86 13.30 -13.98
CA THR A 15 32.92 12.60 -13.26
C THR A 15 34.26 12.86 -13.94
N TYR A 16 35.35 12.49 -13.26
CA TYR A 16 36.70 12.68 -13.75
C TYR A 16 37.37 11.33 -13.88
N GLU A 17 37.82 11.00 -15.08
CA GLU A 17 38.55 9.76 -15.34
C GLU A 17 40.01 10.12 -15.67
N THR A 18 40.95 9.39 -15.07
CA THR A 18 42.38 9.59 -15.37
C THR A 18 42.87 8.47 -16.27
N LYS A 19 43.26 8.82 -17.51
CA LYS A 19 43.88 7.89 -18.46
C LYS A 19 45.27 8.40 -18.82
N ASN A 20 46.26 7.51 -18.75
CA ASN A 20 47.66 7.81 -19.05
C ASN A 20 48.22 9.04 -18.33
N GLY A 21 47.85 9.24 -17.05
CA GLY A 21 48.35 10.34 -16.23
C GLY A 21 47.71 11.72 -16.52
N ARG A 22 46.69 11.81 -17.37
CA ARG A 22 45.86 13.01 -17.56
C ARG A 22 44.45 12.76 -17.09
N THR A 23 43.93 13.69 -16.28
CA THR A 23 42.55 13.65 -15.77
C THR A 23 41.66 14.48 -16.69
N GLU A 24 40.64 13.84 -17.25
CA GLU A 24 39.68 14.48 -18.14
C GLU A 24 38.28 14.41 -17.52
N ARG A 25 37.51 15.48 -17.70
CA ARG A 25 36.11 15.52 -17.29
C ARG A 25 35.30 14.71 -18.29
N ILE A 26 34.56 13.74 -17.80
CA ILE A 26 33.62 12.95 -18.59
C ILE A 26 32.23 13.08 -17.99
N THR A 27 31.24 13.35 -18.83
CA THR A 27 29.84 13.45 -18.40
C THR A 27 29.20 12.07 -18.56
N MET A 28 28.76 11.48 -17.46
CA MET A 28 28.05 10.20 -17.46
C MET A 28 26.55 10.46 -17.35
N THR A 29 25.79 9.94 -18.31
CA THR A 29 24.33 10.00 -18.30
C THR A 29 23.79 8.62 -18.00
N GLN A 30 22.99 8.49 -16.94
CA GLN A 30 22.29 7.26 -16.61
C GLN A 30 20.78 7.50 -16.66
N THR A 31 20.10 6.70 -17.48
CA THR A 31 18.64 6.67 -17.56
C THR A 31 18.15 5.40 -16.89
N ASN A 32 17.27 5.56 -15.91
CA ASN A 32 16.58 4.44 -15.27
C ASN A 32 15.10 4.49 -15.66
N SER A 33 14.60 3.39 -16.19
CA SER A 33 13.18 3.21 -16.52
C SER A 33 12.57 2.23 -15.52
N ILE A 34 11.53 2.68 -14.80
CA ILE A 34 10.76 1.82 -13.90
C ILE A 34 9.46 1.44 -14.59
N TYR A 35 9.30 0.14 -14.85
CA TYR A 35 8.07 -0.44 -15.36
C TYR A 35 7.22 -0.93 -14.18
N GLY A 36 6.20 -0.17 -13.81
CA GLY A 36 5.32 -0.49 -12.68
C GLY A 36 3.85 -0.55 -13.10
N GLY A 37 3.17 -1.63 -12.71
CA GLY A 37 1.72 -1.81 -12.87
C GLY A 37 1.35 -3.29 -12.86
N VAL A 38 0.53 -3.72 -11.90
CA VAL A 38 -0.06 -5.07 -11.91
C VAL A 38 -1.39 -4.98 -12.64
N ASN A 39 -1.59 -5.78 -13.69
CA ASN A 39 -2.89 -5.88 -14.33
C ASN A 39 -3.84 -6.64 -13.41
N LEU A 40 -4.69 -5.91 -12.69
CA LEU A 40 -5.73 -6.48 -11.83
C LEU A 40 -7.05 -6.73 -12.57
N ALA A 41 -7.14 -6.40 -13.87
CA ALA A 41 -8.32 -6.71 -14.65
C ALA A 41 -8.34 -8.22 -14.97
N PRO A 42 -9.44 -8.94 -14.68
CA PRO A 42 -9.56 -10.34 -15.08
C PRO A 42 -9.50 -10.47 -16.61
N ASP A 43 -8.89 -11.55 -17.11
CA ASP A 43 -8.89 -11.80 -18.55
C ASP A 43 -10.34 -11.91 -19.04
N LYS A 44 -10.64 -11.42 -20.24
CA LYS A 44 -12.00 -11.47 -20.80
C LYS A 44 -12.64 -12.86 -20.80
N LYS A 45 -11.81 -13.92 -20.89
CA LYS A 45 -12.24 -15.32 -20.82
C LYS A 45 -12.75 -15.72 -19.43
N ASP A 46 -12.29 -15.03 -18.39
CA ASP A 46 -12.65 -15.27 -16.99
C ASP A 46 -13.85 -14.39 -16.55
N ILE A 47 -14.32 -13.50 -17.43
CA ILE A 47 -15.51 -12.68 -17.20
C ILE A 47 -16.74 -13.46 -17.70
N HIS A 48 -17.56 -13.93 -16.77
CA HIS A 48 -18.83 -14.57 -17.10
C HIS A 48 -19.88 -13.50 -17.48
N ILE A 49 -20.17 -13.37 -18.77
CA ILE A 49 -21.15 -12.40 -19.29
C ILE A 49 -22.52 -13.09 -19.38
N VAL A 50 -23.46 -12.68 -18.53
CA VAL A 50 -24.86 -13.12 -18.60
C VAL A 50 -25.65 -12.11 -19.42
N LYS A 51 -26.44 -12.58 -20.40
CA LYS A 51 -27.43 -11.74 -21.09
C LYS A 51 -28.55 -11.40 -20.10
N ALA A 52 -28.69 -10.12 -19.76
CA ALA A 52 -29.73 -9.65 -18.86
C ALA A 52 -31.13 -9.94 -19.43
N ASP A 53 -32.01 -10.50 -18.60
CA ASP A 53 -33.44 -10.56 -18.89
C ASP A 53 -34.05 -9.15 -18.70
N ARG A 54 -35.07 -8.79 -19.48
CA ARG A 54 -35.77 -7.50 -19.38
C ARG A 54 -36.31 -7.23 -17.97
N LYS A 55 -36.65 -8.28 -17.22
CA LYS A 55 -37.06 -8.18 -15.82
C LYS A 55 -35.91 -7.78 -14.88
N GLU A 56 -34.69 -8.18 -15.20
CA GLU A 56 -33.49 -7.85 -14.42
C GLU A 56 -33.06 -6.41 -14.66
N GLU A 57 -33.21 -5.89 -15.89
CA GLU A 57 -32.97 -4.47 -16.18
C GLU A 57 -33.89 -3.54 -15.37
N ILE A 58 -35.18 -3.88 -15.27
CA ILE A 58 -36.14 -3.10 -14.47
C ILE A 58 -35.76 -3.14 -12.98
N LEU A 59 -35.35 -4.30 -12.47
CA LEU A 59 -34.89 -4.43 -11.09
C LEU A 59 -33.60 -3.64 -10.85
N ALA A 60 -32.64 -3.69 -11.78
CA ALA A 60 -31.39 -2.95 -11.68
C ALA A 60 -31.61 -1.44 -11.57
N ASP A 61 -32.52 -0.90 -12.37
CA ASP A 61 -32.91 0.52 -12.31
C ASP A 61 -33.54 0.91 -10.96
N GLU A 62 -34.42 0.07 -10.43
CA GLU A 62 -35.05 0.31 -9.13
C GLU A 62 -34.02 0.23 -7.98
N VAL A 63 -33.12 -0.74 -8.04
CA VAL A 63 -32.00 -0.90 -7.10
C VAL A 63 -31.13 0.35 -7.14
N GLN A 64 -30.69 0.77 -8.33
CA GLN A 64 -29.80 1.93 -8.50
C GLN A 64 -30.44 3.21 -7.94
N LYS A 65 -31.72 3.47 -8.25
CA LYS A 65 -32.45 4.65 -7.74
C LYS A 65 -32.57 4.64 -6.21
N LYS A 66 -32.93 3.50 -5.62
CA LYS A 66 -33.08 3.41 -4.15
C LYS A 66 -31.74 3.52 -3.43
N VAL A 67 -30.72 2.83 -3.93
CA VAL A 67 -29.38 2.82 -3.34
C VAL A 67 -28.72 4.21 -3.41
N THR A 68 -28.91 4.95 -4.50
CA THR A 68 -28.36 6.32 -4.63
C THR A 68 -29.14 7.37 -3.83
N SER A 69 -30.36 7.06 -3.41
CA SER A 69 -31.21 7.98 -2.60
C SER A 69 -30.92 7.94 -1.10
N VAL A 70 -30.07 7.02 -0.64
CA VAL A 70 -29.68 6.88 0.77
C VAL A 70 -28.18 7.08 0.94
N PRO A 71 -27.69 7.40 2.15
CA PRO A 71 -26.25 7.44 2.41
C PRO A 71 -25.58 6.09 2.09
N VAL A 72 -24.34 6.14 1.61
CA VAL A 72 -23.50 4.95 1.37
C VAL A 72 -23.48 4.07 2.64
N LEU A 73 -23.41 2.75 2.47
CA LEU A 73 -23.53 1.75 3.55
C LEU A 73 -24.90 1.66 4.25
N SER A 74 -25.90 2.47 3.85
CA SER A 74 -27.26 2.32 4.37
C SER A 74 -28.00 1.19 3.63
N PRO A 75 -28.61 0.23 4.35
CA PRO A 75 -29.38 -0.82 3.69
C PRO A 75 -30.69 -0.27 3.14
N VAL A 76 -31.07 -0.72 1.94
CA VAL A 76 -32.38 -0.46 1.35
C VAL A 76 -33.09 -1.77 1.03
N THR A 77 -34.40 -1.74 1.18
CA THR A 77 -35.27 -2.83 0.75
C THR A 77 -35.93 -2.48 -0.58
N ILE A 78 -35.84 -3.40 -1.54
CA ILE A 78 -36.52 -3.33 -2.84
C ILE A 78 -37.51 -4.49 -2.93
N SER A 79 -38.72 -4.22 -3.43
CA SER A 79 -39.74 -5.25 -3.63
C SER A 79 -40.07 -5.32 -5.12
N SER A 80 -39.89 -6.48 -5.75
CA SER A 80 -40.19 -6.68 -7.17
C SER A 80 -40.89 -8.02 -7.37
N GLY A 81 -42.12 -7.97 -7.88
CA GLY A 81 -43.02 -9.12 -7.93
C GLY A 81 -43.33 -9.65 -6.51
N ASN A 82 -43.17 -10.96 -6.30
CA ASN A 82 -43.36 -11.61 -5.00
C ASN A 82 -42.04 -11.81 -4.22
N LYS A 83 -41.01 -11.03 -4.54
CA LYS A 83 -39.68 -11.13 -3.93
C LYS A 83 -39.26 -9.82 -3.31
N ARG A 84 -38.56 -9.93 -2.19
CA ARG A 84 -37.97 -8.82 -1.45
C ARG A 84 -36.45 -8.97 -1.46
N TYR A 85 -35.77 -7.90 -1.84
CA TYR A 85 -34.32 -7.81 -1.95
C TYR A 85 -33.80 -6.79 -0.96
N ASN A 86 -32.66 -7.07 -0.34
CA ASN A 86 -31.92 -6.09 0.43
C ASN A 86 -30.66 -5.76 -0.34
N ALA A 87 -30.40 -4.47 -0.51
CA ALA A 87 -29.22 -3.96 -1.18
C ALA A 87 -28.55 -2.91 -0.30
N VAL A 88 -27.25 -2.71 -0.51
CA VAL A 88 -26.46 -1.68 0.15
C VAL A 88 -25.46 -1.13 -0.85
N ALA A 89 -25.32 0.19 -0.91
CA ALA A 89 -24.26 0.81 -1.70
C ALA A 89 -22.92 0.55 -1.00
N LEU A 90 -21.98 -0.08 -1.72
CA LEU A 90 -20.59 -0.14 -1.30
C LEU A 90 -19.85 1.12 -1.80
N PRO A 91 -18.85 1.61 -1.05
CA PRO A 91 -17.97 2.69 -1.52
C PRO A 91 -17.35 2.34 -2.88
N GLY A 92 -17.45 3.28 -3.82
CA GLY A 92 -16.83 3.18 -5.15
C GLY A 92 -15.64 4.12 -5.29
N ASN A 93 -15.06 4.20 -6.50
CA ASN A 93 -13.89 5.04 -6.78
C ASN A 93 -14.11 6.54 -6.49
N ASP A 94 -15.35 7.02 -6.62
CA ASP A 94 -15.72 8.42 -6.38
C ASP A 94 -16.21 8.69 -4.95
N THR A 95 -16.24 7.66 -4.09
CA THR A 95 -16.59 7.83 -2.68
C THR A 95 -15.41 8.42 -1.93
N VAL A 96 -15.53 9.69 -1.54
CA VAL A 96 -14.53 10.36 -0.69
C VAL A 96 -14.75 9.90 0.74
N ASP A 97 -13.90 9.00 1.20
CA ASP A 97 -13.81 8.63 2.61
C ASP A 97 -12.83 9.56 3.34
N VAL A 98 -13.01 9.73 4.65
CA VAL A 98 -11.94 10.24 5.49
C VAL A 98 -10.87 9.17 5.54
N GLY A 99 -9.95 9.22 4.57
CA GLY A 99 -8.81 8.30 4.50
C GLY A 99 -8.06 8.24 5.83
N ALA A 100 -7.23 7.22 6.00
CA ALA A 100 -6.46 7.00 7.22
C ALA A 100 -5.86 8.32 7.74
N ASN A 101 -6.30 8.78 8.90
CA ASN A 101 -5.66 9.89 9.57
C ASN A 101 -4.32 9.40 10.09
N ARG A 102 -3.25 10.02 9.60
CA ARG A 102 -1.88 9.71 10.00
C ARG A 102 -1.28 10.97 10.60
N LEU A 103 -0.79 10.87 11.84
CA LEU A 103 -0.04 11.94 12.49
C LEU A 103 1.32 11.42 12.88
N VAL A 104 2.32 12.29 12.83
CA VAL A 104 3.69 11.99 13.26
C VAL A 104 4.10 13.12 14.18
N GLU A 105 4.48 12.75 15.41
CA GLU A 105 4.91 13.69 16.44
C GLU A 105 6.32 13.28 16.90
N THR A 106 7.26 14.21 16.85
CA THR A 106 8.64 13.97 17.30
C THR A 106 8.77 14.49 18.73
N ASP A 107 8.86 13.58 19.68
CA ASP A 107 8.94 13.93 21.11
C ASP A 107 10.36 14.34 21.51
N LEU A 108 11.35 13.70 20.90
CA LEU A 108 12.76 13.95 21.17
C LEU A 108 13.55 13.84 19.87
N LEU A 109 14.47 14.78 19.68
CA LEU A 109 15.44 14.76 18.60
C LEU A 109 16.81 15.02 19.20
N VAL A 110 17.72 14.06 19.03
CA VAL A 110 19.11 14.16 19.48
C VAL A 110 20.00 14.24 18.24
N PRO A 111 20.59 15.41 17.95
CA PRO A 111 21.55 15.51 16.86
C PRO A 111 22.82 14.74 17.21
N ILE A 112 23.38 14.03 16.24
CA ILE A 112 24.67 13.35 16.32
C ILE A 112 25.61 13.88 15.23
N LEU A 113 26.89 13.51 15.30
CA LEU A 113 27.90 13.99 14.36
C LEU A 113 27.55 13.64 12.90
N ARG A 114 27.94 14.53 11.98
CA ARG A 114 27.82 14.38 10.52
C ARG A 114 26.36 14.36 10.03
N ASP A 115 25.56 15.33 10.47
CA ASP A 115 24.18 15.56 10.00
C ASP A 115 23.27 14.34 10.15
N ARG A 116 23.51 13.54 11.19
CA ARG A 116 22.65 12.42 11.57
C ARG A 116 21.88 12.80 12.83
N GLU A 117 20.75 12.16 13.06
CA GLU A 117 19.93 12.37 14.25
C GLU A 117 19.32 11.06 14.75
N ILE A 118 19.05 11.02 16.05
CA ILE A 118 18.26 9.98 16.69
C ILE A 118 16.97 10.63 17.17
N SER A 119 15.83 10.18 16.65
CA SER A 119 14.51 10.73 16.97
C SER A 119 13.65 9.70 17.71
N LEU A 120 12.93 10.15 18.73
CA LEU A 120 11.81 9.44 19.33
C LEU A 120 10.52 9.97 18.72
N VAL A 121 9.80 9.10 18.00
CA VAL A 121 8.64 9.50 17.21
C VAL A 121 7.42 8.70 17.64
N ARG A 122 6.33 9.39 17.94
CA ARG A 122 4.98 8.80 18.05
C ARG A 122 4.25 8.95 16.72
N LYS A 123 3.61 7.89 16.28
CA LYS A 123 2.78 7.90 15.07
C LYS A 123 1.36 7.50 15.41
N TYR A 124 0.39 8.25 14.89
CA TYR A 124 -1.02 7.91 14.94
C TYR A 124 -1.45 7.31 13.61
N ASN A 125 -2.29 6.27 13.65
CA ASN A 125 -2.96 5.79 12.45
C ASN A 125 -4.38 5.33 12.79
N SER A 126 -5.40 5.99 12.23
CA SER A 126 -6.81 5.70 12.55
C SER A 126 -7.31 4.31 12.17
N PHE A 127 -6.59 3.56 11.32
CA PHE A 127 -6.97 2.18 10.94
C PHE A 127 -6.28 1.09 11.75
N PHE A 128 -5.19 1.42 12.45
CA PHE A 128 -4.48 0.44 13.28
C PHE A 128 -4.64 0.87 14.72
N SER A 129 -5.22 0.02 15.57
CA SER A 129 -5.28 0.27 17.02
C SER A 129 -4.45 -0.76 17.78
N PRO A 130 -3.11 -0.78 17.60
CA PRO A 130 -2.27 -1.65 18.41
C PRO A 130 -2.39 -1.23 19.88
N GLU A 131 -2.37 -2.20 20.79
CA GLU A 131 -2.19 -1.89 22.20
C GLU A 131 -0.82 -1.23 22.41
N SER A 132 -0.85 -0.06 23.02
CA SER A 132 0.31 0.80 23.19
C SER A 132 0.14 1.60 24.47
N VAL A 133 1.25 1.94 25.11
CA VAL A 133 1.27 2.74 26.36
C VAL A 133 0.72 4.16 26.16
N PHE A 134 0.57 4.60 24.90
CA PHE A 134 0.04 5.91 24.53
C PHE A 134 -1.45 5.89 24.15
N GLY A 135 -2.14 4.75 24.35
CA GLY A 135 -3.53 4.56 23.98
C GLY A 135 -3.71 4.00 22.57
N GLY A 136 -4.95 3.63 22.25
CA GLY A 136 -5.30 3.03 20.97
C GLY A 136 -4.93 3.94 19.79
N SER A 137 -4.44 3.31 18.72
CA SER A 137 -4.05 3.98 17.46
C SER A 137 -2.79 4.84 17.49
N TRP A 138 -2.15 4.99 18.65
CA TRP A 138 -0.84 5.61 18.79
C TRP A 138 0.24 4.55 18.97
N THR A 139 1.30 4.63 18.18
CA THR A 139 2.47 3.76 18.30
C THR A 139 3.70 4.61 18.57
N LEU A 140 4.58 4.08 19.41
CA LEU A 140 5.94 4.60 19.51
C LEU A 140 6.80 3.86 18.50
N ASP A 141 7.38 4.59 17.56
CA ASP A 141 8.26 4.03 16.55
C ASP A 141 9.67 3.84 17.12
N LEU A 142 9.78 2.91 18.06
CA LEU A 142 11.05 2.42 18.54
C LEU A 142 11.46 1.20 17.71
N PRO A 143 12.65 1.20 17.11
CA PRO A 143 13.19 -0.01 16.52
C PRO A 143 13.36 -1.07 17.62
N ARG A 144 12.87 -2.27 17.34
CA ARG A 144 12.93 -3.42 18.24
C ARG A 144 13.84 -4.46 17.63
N LEU A 145 14.61 -5.14 18.47
CA LEU A 145 15.37 -6.29 18.03
C LEU A 145 14.53 -7.54 18.24
N GLU A 146 14.12 -8.18 17.14
CA GLU A 146 13.34 -9.41 17.18
C GLU A 146 14.19 -10.62 16.78
N GLU A 147 14.04 -11.71 17.52
CA GLU A 147 14.59 -13.00 17.16
C GLU A 147 13.80 -13.62 16.01
N ARG A 148 14.50 -13.99 14.94
CA ARG A 148 13.95 -14.68 13.78
C ARG A 148 14.71 -15.96 13.52
N LEU A 149 13.96 -17.04 13.30
CA LEU A 149 14.53 -18.30 12.85
C LEU A 149 14.93 -18.18 11.38
N GLN A 150 16.23 -18.21 11.12
CA GLN A 150 16.79 -18.22 9.78
C GLN A 150 17.24 -19.64 9.43
N PRO A 151 16.83 -20.21 8.29
CA PRO A 151 17.34 -21.49 7.84
C PRO A 151 18.85 -21.40 7.64
N SER A 152 19.61 -22.20 8.40
CA SER A 152 21.09 -22.17 8.37
C SER A 152 21.67 -23.33 7.57
N LYS A 153 20.96 -24.46 7.51
CA LYS A 153 21.39 -25.64 6.76
C LYS A 153 20.21 -26.52 6.40
N ARG A 154 20.26 -27.18 5.24
CA ARG A 154 19.32 -28.25 4.88
C ARG A 154 20.10 -29.54 4.64
N THR A 155 19.67 -30.63 5.28
CA THR A 155 20.26 -31.96 5.12
C THR A 155 19.14 -32.96 4.84
N GLY A 156 18.96 -33.31 3.56
CA GLY A 156 17.83 -34.12 3.10
C GLY A 156 16.48 -33.42 3.32
N ASP A 157 15.63 -34.06 4.11
CA ASP A 157 14.30 -33.61 4.52
C ASP A 157 14.31 -32.70 5.77
N LYS A 158 15.47 -32.52 6.42
CA LYS A 158 15.60 -31.70 7.63
C LYS A 158 16.19 -30.33 7.34
N ILE A 159 15.59 -29.30 7.95
CA ILE A 159 16.10 -27.93 7.96
C ILE A 159 16.57 -27.60 9.39
N THR A 160 17.81 -27.17 9.51
CA THR A 160 18.38 -26.59 10.72
C THR A 160 18.19 -25.09 10.67
N TYR A 161 17.81 -24.50 11.80
CA TYR A 161 17.62 -23.06 11.95
C TYR A 161 18.69 -22.50 12.89
N SER A 162 19.07 -21.25 12.65
CA SER A 162 19.81 -20.41 13.59
C SER A 162 18.95 -19.21 13.97
N ILE A 163 19.16 -18.69 15.18
CA ILE A 163 18.56 -17.41 15.58
C ILE A 163 19.34 -16.30 14.89
N ALA A 164 18.64 -15.47 14.12
CA ALA A 164 19.13 -14.19 13.62
C ALA A 164 18.34 -13.08 14.31
N TYR A 165 19.00 -11.96 14.59
CA TYR A 165 18.34 -10.79 15.15
C TYR A 165 18.03 -9.80 14.04
N GLN A 166 16.78 -9.40 13.93
CA GLN A 166 16.32 -8.43 12.95
C GLN A 166 15.79 -7.19 13.65
N LEU A 167 16.21 -6.01 13.19
CA LEU A 167 15.63 -4.76 13.64
C LEU A 167 14.27 -4.57 12.95
N THR A 168 13.19 -4.47 13.72
CA THR A 168 11.82 -4.26 13.24
C THR A 168 11.26 -2.94 13.75
N SER A 169 10.42 -2.28 12.96
CA SER A 169 9.56 -1.18 13.43
C SER A 169 8.13 -1.70 13.59
N PRO A 170 7.37 -1.27 14.62
CA PRO A 170 5.95 -1.62 14.77
C PRO A 170 5.08 -1.26 13.55
N LEU A 171 5.57 -0.36 12.70
CA LEU A 171 4.87 0.10 11.50
C LEU A 171 5.47 -0.45 10.22
N ASN A 172 6.46 -1.35 10.33
CA ASN A 172 7.12 -2.02 9.23
C ASN A 172 7.71 -1.05 8.18
N THR A 173 8.06 0.18 8.61
CA THR A 173 8.74 1.19 7.81
C THR A 173 10.25 0.99 7.95
N TYR A 174 10.93 0.69 6.84
CA TYR A 174 12.39 0.57 6.72
C TYR A 174 12.88 1.42 5.57
#